data_AF-A0A7C9TD45-F1
#
_entry.id   AF-A0A7C9TD45-F1
#
_cell.length_a   1.000
_cell.length_b   1.000
_cell.length_c   1.000
_cell.angle_alpha   90.00
_cell.angle_beta   90.00
_cell.angle_gamma   90.00
#
_symmetry.space_group_name_H-M   'P 1'
#
loop_
_entity.id
_entity.type
_entity.pdbx_description
1 polymer ?
#
loop_
_entity_poly.entity_id
_entity_poly.type
_entity_poly.pdbx_seq_one_letter_code
_entity_poly.pdbx_strand_id
1 'polypeptide(L)'
;MEREINGKMVETDPEGYLVNLEDWSEELAVELAKEDNLELGENHWKIINHMREQFAQNGTAPNLRFLQKGLKEEFGAEWGDKKFLFELFPFGPAKQAGRYAGTPKPTGCV
;
A
#
# COMPACT_ATOMS: atom_id res chain seq x y z
N MET A 1 -13.27 -11.27 -4.66
CA MET A 1 -12.99 -12.08 -3.45
C MET A 1 -13.57 -11.34 -2.28
N GLU A 2 -14.59 -11.92 -1.64
CA GLU A 2 -15.26 -11.34 -0.48
C GLU A 2 -14.66 -11.91 0.81
N ARG A 3 -14.46 -11.05 1.81
CA ARG A 3 -13.86 -11.42 3.09
C ARG A 3 -14.51 -10.63 4.21
N GLU A 4 -14.68 -11.25 5.38
CA GLU A 4 -15.15 -10.55 6.57
C GLU A 4 -13.96 -9.99 7.36
N ILE A 5 -13.92 -8.66 7.52
CA ILE A 5 -12.92 -7.94 8.33
C ILE A 5 -13.70 -7.10 9.35
N ASN A 6 -13.49 -7.31 10.65
CA ASN A 6 -14.25 -6.63 11.71
C ASN A 6 -15.79 -6.75 11.62
N GLY A 7 -16.30 -7.86 11.09
CA GLY A 7 -17.74 -8.00 10.85
C GLY A 7 -18.28 -7.12 9.70
N LYS A 8 -17.39 -6.48 8.93
CA LYS A 8 -17.69 -5.82 7.65
C LYS A 8 -17.29 -6.74 6.50
N MET A 9 -18.19 -6.90 5.54
CA MET A 9 -17.85 -7.59 4.29
C MET A 9 -17.04 -6.65 3.41
N VAL A 10 -15.81 -7.04 3.11
CA VAL A 10 -14.88 -6.31 2.25
C VAL A 10 -14.68 -7.09 0.96
N GLU A 11 -14.87 -6.41 -0.16
CA GLU A 11 -14.63 -7.01 -1.48
C GLU A 11 -13.28 -6.55 -2.05
N THR A 12 -12.50 -7.51 -2.50
CA THR A 12 -11.21 -7.31 -3.17
C THR A 12 -11.19 -7.99 -4.54
N ASP A 13 -10.42 -7.48 -5.48
CA ASP A 13 -10.19 -8.13 -6.76
C ASP A 13 -9.26 -9.36 -6.61
N PRO A 14 -9.07 -10.18 -7.67
CA PRO A 14 -8.17 -11.34 -7.63
C PRO A 14 -6.70 -11.00 -7.35
N GLU A 15 -6.31 -9.73 -7.51
CA GLU A 15 -4.96 -9.24 -7.22
C GLU A 15 -4.85 -8.64 -5.80
N GLY A 16 -5.94 -8.64 -5.04
CA GLY A 16 -6.03 -8.17 -3.66
C GLY A 16 -6.17 -6.65 -3.51
N TYR A 17 -6.60 -5.93 -4.56
CA TYR A 17 -6.99 -4.53 -4.46
C TYR A 17 -8.44 -4.40 -4.00
N LEU A 18 -8.72 -3.36 -3.21
CA LEU A 18 -10.08 -3.04 -2.78
C LEU A 18 -10.97 -2.66 -3.96
N VAL A 19 -12.16 -3.25 -4.02
CA VAL A 19 -13.23 -2.81 -4.91
C VAL A 19 -13.82 -1.49 -4.42
N ASN A 20 -14.06 -1.38 -3.11
CA ASN A 20 -14.48 -0.14 -2.46
C ASN A 20 -13.35 0.38 -1.58
N LEU A 21 -12.81 1.55 -1.91
CA LEU A 21 -11.68 2.15 -1.16
C LEU A 21 -12.08 2.54 0.28
N GLU A 22 -13.37 2.79 0.52
CA GLU A 22 -13.93 3.10 1.84
C GLU A 22 -14.02 1.88 2.77
N ASP A 23 -13.85 0.67 2.23
CA ASP A 23 -13.79 -0.57 3.03
C ASP A 23 -12.39 -0.83 3.60
N TRP A 24 -11.43 0.07 3.33
CA TRP A 24 -10.09 -0.06 3.88
C TRP A 24 -10.07 0.05 5.41
N SER A 25 -9.30 -0.83 6.02
CA SER A 25 -8.96 -0.81 7.44
C SER A 25 -7.54 -1.33 7.64
N GLU A 26 -6.95 -1.04 8.79
CA GLU A 26 -5.62 -1.55 9.13
C GLU A 26 -5.60 -3.08 9.14
N GLU A 27 -6.66 -3.71 9.63
CA GLU A 27 -6.76 -5.18 9.67
C GLU A 27 -6.84 -5.80 8.28
N LEU A 28 -7.54 -5.17 7.34
CA LEU A 28 -7.51 -5.61 5.95
C LEU A 28 -6.08 -5.56 5.38
N ALA A 29 -5.35 -4.48 5.63
CA ALA A 29 -3.97 -4.35 5.17
C ALA A 29 -3.09 -5.48 5.73
N VAL A 30 -3.26 -5.80 7.01
CA VAL A 30 -2.57 -6.91 7.68
C VAL A 30 -2.93 -8.25 7.05
N GLU A 31 -4.22 -8.52 6.81
CA GLU A 31 -4.66 -9.77 6.16
C GLU A 31 -4.10 -9.90 4.74
N LEU A 32 -4.09 -8.83 3.96
CA LEU A 32 -3.49 -8.81 2.62
C LEU A 32 -1.97 -9.04 2.66
N ALA A 33 -1.27 -8.47 3.64
CA ALA A 33 0.16 -8.67 3.81
C ALA A 33 0.50 -10.10 4.24
N LYS A 34 -0.32 -10.71 5.11
CA LYS A 34 -0.17 -12.12 5.50
C LYS A 34 -0.24 -13.08 4.32
N GLU A 35 -1.08 -12.80 3.32
CA GLU A 35 -1.11 -13.62 2.09
C GLU A 35 0.21 -13.60 1.33
N ASP A 36 0.89 -12.45 1.35
CA ASP A 36 2.20 -12.27 0.75
C ASP A 36 3.35 -12.72 1.69
N ASN A 37 3.02 -13.36 2.83
CA ASN A 37 3.95 -13.74 3.90
C ASN A 37 4.78 -12.54 4.41
N LEU A 38 4.16 -11.35 4.44
CA LEU A 38 4.77 -10.13 4.92
C LEU A 38 4.11 -9.68 6.22
N GLU A 39 4.94 -9.39 7.23
CA GLU A 39 4.49 -8.77 8.48
C GLU A 39 4.61 -7.25 8.38
N LEU A 40 3.50 -6.54 8.63
CA LEU A 40 3.47 -5.08 8.61
C LEU A 40 4.00 -4.52 9.94
N GLY A 41 5.29 -4.18 9.97
CA GLY A 41 5.92 -3.47 11.06
C GLY A 41 5.72 -1.95 10.96
N GLU A 42 6.28 -1.21 11.92
CA GLU A 42 6.15 0.25 12.00
C GLU A 42 6.60 0.97 10.71
N ASN A 43 7.67 0.48 10.08
CA ASN A 43 8.18 1.06 8.84
C ASN A 43 7.26 0.82 7.65
N HIS A 44 6.60 -0.35 7.60
CA HIS A 44 5.59 -0.63 6.57
C HIS A 44 4.39 0.30 6.72
N TRP A 45 3.92 0.49 7.97
CA TRP A 45 2.80 1.38 8.27
C TRP A 45 3.07 2.84 7.88
N LYS A 46 4.29 3.34 8.12
CA LYS A 46 4.69 4.67 7.66
C LYS A 46 4.51 4.84 6.15
N ILE A 47 4.94 3.85 5.37
CA ILE A 47 4.84 3.90 3.90
C ILE A 47 3.39 3.77 3.45
N ILE A 48 2.62 2.87 4.05
CA ILE A 48 1.20 2.65 3.76
C ILE A 48 0.40 3.91 4.04
N ASN A 49 0.56 4.52 5.22
CA ASN A 49 -0.14 5.73 5.61
C ASN A 49 0.24 6.91 4.72
N HIS A 50 1.54 7.09 4.44
CA HIS A 50 2.00 8.11 3.51
C HIS A 50 1.35 7.96 2.12
N MET A 51 1.26 6.73 1.62
CA MET A 51 0.64 6.46 0.32
C MET A 51 -0.86 6.76 0.32
N ARG A 52 -1.56 6.52 1.44
CA ARG A 52 -2.97 6.89 1.64
C ARG A 52 -3.17 8.40 1.67
N GLU A 53 -2.31 9.11 2.40
CA GLU A 53 -2.37 10.58 2.48
C GLU A 53 -2.06 11.23 1.13
N GLN A 54 -1.08 10.71 0.40
CA GLN A 54 -0.78 11.12 -0.98
C GLN A 54 -1.96 10.87 -1.92
N PHE A 55 -2.62 9.71 -1.81
CA PHE A 55 -3.79 9.37 -2.60
C PHE A 55 -4.98 10.27 -2.26
N ALA A 56 -5.24 10.53 -0.98
CA ALA A 56 -6.32 11.42 -0.54
C ALA A 56 -6.12 12.86 -1.05
N GLN A 57 -4.87 13.33 -1.16
CA GLN A 57 -4.55 14.67 -1.65
C GLN A 57 -4.55 14.78 -3.18
N ASN A 58 -4.00 13.78 -3.89
CA ASN A 58 -3.78 13.86 -5.34
C ASN A 58 -4.77 13.05 -6.17
N GLY A 59 -5.62 12.22 -5.53
CA GLY A 59 -6.56 11.30 -6.18
C GLY A 59 -5.92 10.19 -7.00
N THR A 60 -4.59 10.03 -6.95
CA THR A 60 -3.83 9.10 -7.80
C THR A 60 -2.81 8.35 -6.98
N ALA A 61 -2.73 7.03 -7.16
CA ALA A 61 -1.75 6.18 -6.48
C ALA A 61 -0.34 6.51 -7.00
N PRO A 62 0.64 6.83 -6.11
CA PRO A 62 1.98 7.17 -6.55
C PRO A 62 2.69 5.93 -7.11
N ASN A 63 3.42 6.11 -8.21
CA ASN A 63 4.36 5.09 -8.68
C ASN A 63 5.63 5.06 -7.80
N LEU A 64 6.52 4.09 -8.02
CA LEU A 64 7.74 3.94 -7.23
C LEU A 64 8.59 5.22 -7.13
N ARG A 65 8.71 5.96 -8.23
CA ARG A 65 9.52 7.19 -8.25
C ARG A 65 8.89 8.31 -7.41
N PHE A 66 7.56 8.45 -7.47
CA PHE A 66 6.84 9.40 -6.61
C PHE A 66 6.86 8.96 -5.16
N LEU A 67 6.68 7.67 -4.89
CA LEU A 67 6.78 7.11 -3.54
C LEU A 67 8.15 7.40 -2.92
N GLN A 68 9.25 7.10 -3.62
CA GLN A 68 10.61 7.41 -3.16
C GLN A 68 10.81 8.90 -2.88
N LYS A 69 10.23 9.77 -3.72
CA LYS A 69 10.34 11.23 -3.55
C LYS A 69 9.58 11.69 -2.31
N GLY A 70 8.31 11.29 -2.18
CA GLY A 70 7.45 11.66 -1.05
C GLY A 70 8.00 11.16 0.28
N LEU A 71 8.41 9.90 0.34
CA LEU A 71 9.04 9.33 1.53
C LEU A 71 10.36 10.03 1.88
N LYS A 72 11.16 10.41 0.88
CA LYS A 72 12.40 11.15 1.10
C LYS A 72 12.16 12.56 1.65
N GLU A 73 11.10 13.22 1.19
CA GLU A 73 10.71 14.55 1.65
C GLU A 73 10.10 14.50 3.06
N GLU A 74 9.36 13.45 3.39
CA GLU A 74 8.66 13.33 4.69
C GLU A 74 9.51 12.70 5.79
N PHE A 75 10.22 11.61 5.50
CA PHE A 75 10.96 10.82 6.50
C PHE A 75 12.49 10.90 6.34
N GLY A 76 12.99 11.42 5.22
CA GLY A 76 14.42 11.64 4.98
C GLY A 76 15.05 10.72 3.92
N ALA A 77 16.33 10.97 3.60
CA ALA A 77 17.00 10.39 2.44
C ALA A 77 17.04 8.86 2.39
N GLU A 78 17.07 8.19 3.54
CA GLU A 78 17.09 6.71 3.65
C GLU A 78 15.80 6.06 3.13
N TRP A 79 14.65 6.73 3.27
CA TRP A 79 13.35 6.20 2.83
C TRP A 79 13.16 6.27 1.31
N GLY A 80 14.01 7.04 0.63
CA GLY A 80 14.11 7.04 -0.82
C GLY A 80 15.00 5.92 -1.36
N ASP A 81 15.68 5.16 -0.50
CA ASP A 81 16.61 4.12 -0.95
C ASP A 81 15.85 2.89 -1.47
N LYS A 82 16.19 2.45 -2.69
CA LYS A 82 15.52 1.30 -3.29
C LYS A 82 15.72 0.04 -2.46
N LYS A 83 16.95 -0.20 -1.98
CA LYS A 83 17.27 -1.43 -1.24
C LYS A 83 16.41 -1.50 0.02
N PHE A 84 16.34 -0.41 0.78
CA PHE A 84 15.48 -0.31 1.96
C PHE A 84 14.00 -0.61 1.64
N LEU A 85 13.46 -0.02 0.58
CA LEU A 85 12.07 -0.26 0.18
C LEU A 85 11.81 -1.70 -0.26
N PHE A 86 12.75 -2.33 -0.97
CA PHE A 86 12.66 -3.73 -1.37
C PHE A 86 12.88 -4.70 -0.20
N GLU A 87 13.62 -4.30 0.84
CA GLU A 87 13.74 -5.07 2.09
C GLU A 87 12.40 -5.09 2.85
N LEU A 88 11.65 -3.98 2.83
CA LEU A 88 10.31 -3.92 3.42
C LEU A 88 9.24 -4.58 2.53
N PHE A 89 9.33 -4.40 1.21
CA PHE A 89 8.35 -4.88 0.25
C PHE A 89 9.04 -5.63 -0.92
N PRO A 90 9.33 -6.93 -0.75
CA PRO A 90 10.17 -7.69 -1.67
C PRO A 90 9.56 -7.92 -3.05
N PHE A 91 8.22 -7.91 -3.17
CA PHE A 91 7.50 -8.12 -4.42
C PHE A 91 7.16 -6.80 -5.16
N GLY A 92 7.68 -5.68 -4.67
CA GLY A 92 7.55 -4.38 -5.31
C GLY A 92 6.94 -3.35 -4.37
N PRO A 93 7.72 -2.36 -3.88
CA PRO A 93 7.26 -1.44 -2.84
C PRO A 93 6.03 -0.62 -3.21
N ALA A 94 5.99 -0.02 -4.40
CA ALA A 94 4.82 0.73 -4.82
C ALA A 94 3.57 -0.16 -5.01
N LYS A 95 3.75 -1.40 -5.48
CA LYS A 95 2.64 -2.32 -5.73
C LYS A 95 2.08 -2.85 -4.41
N GLN A 96 2.94 -3.38 -3.55
CA GLN A 96 2.54 -3.93 -2.26
C GLN A 96 2.02 -2.84 -1.32
N ALA A 97 2.77 -1.74 -1.16
CA ALA A 97 2.31 -0.63 -0.33
C ALA A 97 0.99 -0.06 -0.85
N GLY A 98 0.81 0.08 -2.17
CA GLY A 98 -0.44 0.58 -2.76
C GLY A 98 -1.63 -0.35 -2.52
N ARG A 99 -1.42 -1.66 -2.67
CA ARG A 99 -2.41 -2.69 -2.36
C ARG A 99 -2.82 -2.62 -0.89
N TYR A 100 -1.86 -2.63 0.04
CA TYR A 100 -2.14 -2.59 1.48
C TYR A 100 -2.65 -1.23 1.94
N ALA A 101 -2.30 -0.15 1.26
CA ALA A 101 -2.86 1.18 1.47
C ALA A 101 -4.31 1.29 0.98
N GLY A 102 -4.86 0.27 0.32
CA GLY A 102 -6.20 0.37 -0.24
C GLY A 102 -6.30 1.44 -1.31
N THR A 103 -5.21 1.70 -2.03
CA THR A 103 -5.23 2.57 -3.21
C THR A 103 -5.68 1.75 -4.41
N PRO A 104 -6.35 2.37 -5.41
CA PRO A 104 -6.74 1.66 -6.61
C PRO A 104 -5.50 1.17 -7.36
N LYS A 105 -5.65 0.06 -8.08
CA LYS A 105 -4.58 -0.48 -8.93
C LYS A 105 -4.08 0.64 -9.87
N PRO A 106 -2.76 0.92 -9.89
CA PRO A 106 -2.24 1.93 -10.80
C PRO A 106 -2.50 1.49 -12.25
N THR A 107 -3.42 2.19 -12.91
CA THR A 107 -3.73 2.04 -14.34
C THR A 107 -2.57 2.62 -15.15
N GLY A 108 -1.48 1.87 -15.22
CA GLY A 108 -0.26 2.23 -15.93
C GLY A 108 0.24 1.08 -16.79
N CYS A 109 -0.60 0.62 -17.72
CA CYS A 109 -0.17 -0.16 -18.88
C CYS A 109 -0.95 0.36 -20.10
N VAL A 110 -0.34 1.30 -20.81
CA VAL A 110 -0.49 1.48 -22.25
C VAL A 110 0.90 1.64 -22.85
#